data_AF-A0A1F4YLW4-F1
#
_entry.id   AF-A0A1F4YLW4-F1
#
_cell.length_a   1.000
_cell.length_b   1.000
_cell.length_c   1.000
_cell.angle_alpha   90.00
_cell.angle_beta   90.00
_cell.angle_gamma   90.00
#
_symmetry.space_group_name_H-M   'P 1'
#
loop_
_entity.id
_entity.type
_entity.pdbx_description
1 polymer ?
#
loop_
_entity_poly.entity_id
_entity_poly.type
_entity_poly.pdbx_seq_one_letter_code
_entity_poly.pdbx_strand_id
1 'polypeptide(L)'
;MSTVKKVYLPKWVFWFTAIMILVILVFFNISYFGNAQTRAEMGTIGWLALNLVFLLCLVMVYLMSYGKLPAYIIKEEDDKS
;
A
#
# COMPACT_ATOMS: atom_id res chain seq x y z
N MET A 1 27.56 9.89 18.37
CA MET A 1 27.64 9.34 17.00
C MET A 1 26.21 8.95 16.65
N SER A 2 25.59 9.50 15.61
CA SER A 2 24.16 9.23 15.38
C SER A 2 23.95 7.81 14.86
N THR A 3 23.20 7.00 15.62
CA THR A 3 22.81 5.65 15.21
C THR A 3 21.57 5.73 14.33
N VAL A 4 21.70 5.33 13.06
CA VAL A 4 20.59 5.29 12.10
C VAL A 4 20.03 3.87 12.06
N LYS A 5 18.86 3.64 12.69
CA LYS A 5 18.17 2.35 12.68
C LYS A 5 17.06 2.35 11.64
N LYS A 6 17.17 1.45 10.65
CA LYS A 6 16.12 1.19 9.65
C LYS A 6 15.13 0.17 10.20
N VAL A 7 13.84 0.48 10.15
CA VAL A 7 12.81 -0.46 10.59
C VAL A 7 11.93 -0.87 9.42
N TYR A 8 11.65 -2.17 9.37
CA TYR A 8 10.93 -2.84 8.30
C TYR A 8 9.63 -3.43 8.84
N LEU A 9 8.65 -3.62 7.96
CA LEU A 9 7.39 -4.22 8.36
C LEU A 9 7.54 -5.74 8.51
N PRO A 10 6.82 -6.36 9.46
CA PRO A 10 6.71 -7.81 9.51
C PRO A 10 6.01 -8.35 8.25
N LYS A 11 6.45 -9.51 7.73
CA LYS A 11 5.88 -10.12 6.51
C LYS A 11 4.39 -10.43 6.59
N TRP A 12 3.84 -10.68 7.79
CA TRP A 12 2.41 -10.92 7.96
C TRP A 12 1.55 -9.68 7.67
N VAL A 13 2.11 -8.48 7.86
CA VAL A 13 1.44 -7.21 7.53
C VAL A 13 1.18 -7.12 6.04
N PHE A 14 2.15 -7.49 5.20
CA PHE A 14 1.95 -7.57 3.75
C PHE A 14 0.77 -8.48 3.38
N TRP A 15 0.71 -9.69 3.94
CA TRP A 15 -0.39 -10.62 3.64
C TRP A 15 -1.75 -10.09 4.07
N PHE A 16 -1.83 -9.48 5.26
CA PHE A 16 -3.05 -8.85 5.74
C PHE A 16 -3.50 -7.70 4.82
N THR A 17 -2.57 -6.81 4.45
CA THR A 17 -2.85 -5.71 3.53
C THR A 17 -3.24 -6.22 2.14
N ALA A 18 -2.60 -7.26 1.63
CA ALA A 18 -2.92 -7.87 0.34
C ALA A 18 -4.36 -8.40 0.30
N ILE A 19 -4.77 -9.12 1.35
CA ILE A 19 -6.14 -9.63 1.48
C ILE A 19 -7.15 -8.47 1.52
N MET A 20 -6.87 -7.43 2.32
CA MET A 20 -7.76 -6.27 2.43
C MET A 20 -7.90 -5.52 1.09
N ILE A 21 -6.78 -5.26 0.40
CA ILE A 21 -6.79 -4.64 -0.93
C ILE A 21 -7.56 -5.50 -1.93
N LEU A 22 -7.39 -6.83 -1.89
CA LEU A 22 -8.10 -7.74 -2.77
C LEU A 22 -9.62 -7.65 -2.59
N VAL A 23 -10.11 -7.64 -1.35
CA VAL A 23 -11.55 -7.51 -1.05
C VAL A 23 -12.09 -6.19 -1.59
N ILE A 24 -11.35 -5.09 -1.37
CA ILE A 24 -11.73 -3.76 -1.87
C ILE A 24 -11.75 -3.75 -3.39
N LEU A 25 -10.72 -4.29 -4.05
CA LEU A 25 -10.64 -4.38 -5.51
C LEU A 25 -11.80 -5.17 -6.09
N VAL A 26 -12.15 -6.32 -5.51
CA VAL A 26 -13.29 -7.14 -5.95
C VAL A 26 -14.59 -6.33 -5.84
N PHE A 27 -14.83 -5.69 -4.70
CA PHE A 27 -16.02 -4.86 -4.49
C PHE A 27 -16.11 -3.71 -5.51
N PHE A 28 -15.02 -2.97 -5.73
CA PHE A 28 -14.98 -1.87 -6.70
C PHE A 28 -15.19 -2.36 -8.14
N ASN A 29 -14.58 -3.49 -8.52
CA ASN A 29 -14.76 -4.05 -9.85
C ASN A 29 -16.19 -4.53 -10.09
N ILE A 30 -16.80 -5.21 -9.12
CA ILE A 30 -18.23 -5.59 -9.20
C ILE A 30 -19.10 -4.33 -9.34
N SER A 31 -18.80 -3.27 -8.60
CA SER A 31 -19.55 -2.01 -8.69
C SER A 31 -19.40 -1.35 -10.05
N TYR A 32 -18.18 -1.28 -10.60
CA TYR A 32 -17.90 -0.67 -11.90
C TYR A 32 -18.50 -1.44 -13.08
N PHE A 33 -18.39 -2.78 -13.07
CA PHE A 33 -18.93 -3.61 -14.14
C PHE A 33 -20.43 -3.91 -13.96
N GLY A 34 -20.94 -3.95 -12.73
CA GLY A 34 -22.35 -4.23 -12.43
C GLY A 34 -23.27 -3.01 -12.45
N ASN A 35 -22.75 -1.79 -12.31
CA ASN A 35 -23.55 -0.56 -12.25
C ASN A 35 -23.18 0.41 -13.38
N ALA A 36 -24.15 0.67 -14.27
CA ALA A 36 -23.99 1.59 -15.40
C ALA A 36 -23.74 3.04 -14.95
N GLN A 37 -24.32 3.46 -13.82
CA GLN A 37 -24.11 4.80 -13.26
C GLN A 37 -22.67 4.97 -12.79
N THR A 38 -22.15 4.02 -12.01
CA THR A 38 -20.76 4.04 -11.53
C THR A 38 -19.76 4.04 -12.70
N ARG A 39 -20.09 3.32 -13.78
CA ARG A 39 -19.27 3.30 -14.99
C ARG A 39 -19.24 4.66 -15.71
N ALA A 40 -20.36 5.36 -15.74
CA ALA A 40 -20.49 6.70 -16.33
C ALA A 40 -19.78 7.78 -15.50
N GLU A 41 -19.88 7.71 -14.17
CA GLU A 41 -19.24 8.67 -13.26
C GLU A 41 -17.72 8.50 -13.20
N MET A 42 -17.23 7.26 -13.05
CA MET A 42 -15.80 7.00 -12.87
C MET A 42 -15.04 6.92 -14.21
N GLY A 43 -15.72 6.46 -15.27
CA GLY A 43 -15.11 6.21 -16.57
C GLY A 43 -14.04 5.12 -16.55
N THR A 44 -13.61 4.67 -17.73
CA THR A 44 -12.56 3.63 -17.85
C THR A 44 -11.20 4.13 -17.36
N ILE A 45 -10.90 5.41 -17.58
CA ILE A 45 -9.63 6.02 -17.15
C ILE A 45 -9.57 6.09 -15.63
N GLY A 46 -10.64 6.54 -14.97
CA GLY A 46 -10.71 6.60 -13.50
C GLY A 46 -10.61 5.21 -12.87
N TRP A 47 -11.26 4.21 -13.48
CA TRP A 47 -11.12 2.81 -13.07
C TRP A 47 -9.67 2.31 -13.16
N LEU A 48 -8.99 2.52 -14.30
CA LEU A 48 -7.59 2.12 -14.48
C LEU A 48 -6.66 2.83 -13.48
N ALA A 49 -6.85 4.13 -13.27
CA ALA A 49 -6.06 4.91 -12.32
C ALA A 49 -6.22 4.38 -10.89
N LEU A 50 -7.45 4.07 -10.47
CA LEU A 50 -7.72 3.49 -9.15
C LEU A 50 -7.02 2.14 -8.96
N ASN A 51 -7.11 1.25 -9.95
CA ASN A 51 -6.43 -0.06 -9.90
C ASN A 51 -4.90 0.11 -9.82
N LEU A 52 -4.34 1.07 -10.57
CA LEU A 52 -2.91 1.38 -10.52
C LEU A 52 -2.49 1.87 -9.12
N VAL A 53 -3.28 2.73 -8.49
CA VAL A 53 -3.01 3.20 -7.11
C VAL A 53 -2.99 2.04 -6.12
N PHE A 54 -3.98 1.15 -6.17
CA PHE A 54 -3.99 -0.04 -5.31
C PHE A 54 -2.76 -0.94 -5.51
N LEU A 55 -2.37 -1.15 -6.76
CA LEU A 55 -1.17 -1.93 -7.09
C LEU A 55 0.09 -1.26 -6.53
N LEU A 56 0.23 0.05 -6.69
CA LEU A 56 1.36 0.81 -6.15
C LEU A 56 1.43 0.72 -4.63
N CYS A 57 0.30 0.88 -3.93
CA CYS A 57 0.24 0.69 -2.48
C CYS A 57 0.68 -0.71 -2.08
N LEU A 58 0.20 -1.74 -2.76
CA LEU A 58 0.58 -3.12 -2.48
C LEU A 58 2.08 -3.36 -2.68
N VAL A 59 2.65 -2.82 -3.76
CA VAL A 59 4.10 -2.89 -4.03
C VAL A 59 4.90 -2.17 -2.95
N MET A 60 4.46 -0.99 -2.49
CA MET A 60 5.15 -0.29 -1.41
C MET A 60 5.17 -1.11 -0.11
N VAL A 61 4.03 -1.66 0.30
CA VAL A 61 3.95 -2.51 1.50
C VAL A 61 4.77 -3.78 1.34
N TYR A 62 4.80 -4.38 0.15
CA TYR A 62 5.69 -5.50 -0.17
C TYR A 62 7.16 -5.12 0.03
N LEU A 63 7.62 -4.01 -0.55
CA LEU A 63 9.00 -3.54 -0.41
C LEU A 63 9.35 -3.26 1.06
N MET A 64 8.41 -2.71 1.83
CA MET A 64 8.57 -2.47 3.27
C MET A 64 8.68 -3.75 4.10
N SER A 65 7.94 -4.78 3.70
CA SER A 65 7.87 -6.05 4.44
C SER A 65 9.01 -7.02 4.11
N TYR A 66 9.62 -6.88 2.94
CA TYR A 66 10.73 -7.72 2.46
C TYR A 66 12.11 -7.06 2.62
N GLY A 67 12.22 -5.99 3.41
CA GLY A 67 13.51 -5.40 3.74
C GLY A 67 14.10 -4.48 2.66
N LYS A 68 13.37 -4.23 1.56
CA LYS A 68 13.86 -3.41 0.43
C LYS A 68 13.68 -1.91 0.64
N LEU A 69 12.63 -1.52 1.37
CA LEU A 69 12.33 -0.12 1.68
C LEU A 69 12.09 0.03 3.19
N PRO A 70 12.81 0.90 3.91
CA PRO A 70 12.53 1.11 5.33
C PRO A 70 11.17 1.78 5.49
N ALA A 71 10.34 1.27 6.39
CA ALA A 71 9.07 1.90 6.73
C ALA A 71 9.29 3.19 7.54
N TYR A 72 10.30 3.19 8.41
CA TYR A 72 10.74 4.37 9.16
C TYR A 72 12.23 4.28 9.49
N ILE A 73 12.85 5.44 9.66
CA ILE A 73 14.26 5.60 10.03
C ILE A 73 14.29 6.30 11.38
N ILE A 74 14.82 5.62 12.39
CA ILE A 74 15.04 6.20 13.72
C ILE A 74 16.47 6.73 13.74
N LYS A 75 16.62 8.03 14.02
CA LYS A 75 17.92 8.64 14.32
C LYS A 75 17.97 8.87 15.83
N GLU A 76 18.82 8.14 16.52
CA GLU A 76 19.15 8.43 17.91
C GLU A 76 20.30 9.44 17.91
N GLU A 77 20.08 10.62 18.50
CA GLU A 77 21.17 11.50 18.88
C GLU A 77 21.73 10.98 20.20
N ASP A 78 23.03 10.70 20.22
CA ASP A 78 23.81 10.41 21.43
C ASP A 78 23.71 11.65 22.33
N ASP A 79 22.69 11.69 23.19
CA ASP A 79 22.59 12.67 24.25
C ASP A 79 23.65 12.27 25.29
N LYS A 80 24.88 12.73 25.05
CA LYS A 80 25.99 12.60 25.99
C LYS A 80 25.69 13.47 27.20
N SER A 81 24.93 12.92 28.14
CA SER A 81 24.94 13.34 29.55
C SER A 81 26.23 12.92 30.25
#